data_AF-A0A445JD61-F1
#
_entry.id   AF-A0A445JD61-F1
#
_cell.length_a   1.000
_cell.length_b   1.000
_cell.length_c   1.000
_cell.angle_alpha   90.00
_cell.angle_beta   90.00
_cell.angle_gamma   90.00
#
_symmetry.space_group_name_H-M   'P 1'
#
loop_
_entity.id
_entity.type
_entity.pdbx_description
1 polymer ?
#
loop_
_entity_poly.entity_id
_entity_poly.type
_entity_poly.pdbx_seq_one_letter_code
_entity_poly.pdbx_strand_id
1 'polypeptide(L)'
;MDFQVVVLGGGLSKKLLPLVSQELPNALLPVANRPVLSYVLEYLELSNLKDLIVVVEGEEAVLHVGAWISGAYADRLHVEVAAVPEDVGTAGAIRAISHHLTAKDILVVSGDLVTDVPLGAVAATHRRHDAVVTAMLCSAPVSGPSESVSSGGKDKIKKPGRYDLIGLDPTKQFLVHIATGAEVEKDLRIQKSMLPAVGQIEIRADLMDAHLYAFKRSVLQEVLDQKSAFHSLKHDVLPYLVRSQLKSEVLLNGMPQAEENGTEKVISQSNQQMLSQILANASEPIFHLRNALGPHGSTSDRRTHKCCVYIAGSSKYCARLNSIQAYSDINRDVTGEASHLSGYSFSAQNNIIHPSAELGAKTTVGPHCILGEGSQMGDKCSVKRSVIGRHCRIGPNVKVG
;
A
#
# COMPACT_ATOMS: atom_id res chain seq x y z
N MET A 1 2.27 22.25 0.51
CA MET A 1 1.83 21.22 -0.45
C MET A 1 0.33 21.09 -0.27
N ASP A 2 -0.47 21.00 -1.33
CA ASP A 2 -1.94 20.92 -1.22
C ASP A 2 -2.44 19.47 -1.01
N PHE A 3 -1.66 18.66 -0.30
CA PHE A 3 -2.04 17.28 0.06
C PHE A 3 -2.35 17.22 1.55
N GLN A 4 -3.49 16.63 1.87
CA GLN A 4 -3.77 16.18 3.23
C GLN A 4 -3.34 14.72 3.35
N VAL A 5 -2.60 14.38 4.41
CA VAL A 5 -2.07 13.04 4.61
C VAL A 5 -2.96 12.28 5.58
N VAL A 6 -3.32 11.06 5.19
CA VAL A 6 -4.04 10.11 6.03
C VAL A 6 -3.16 8.88 6.24
N VAL A 7 -2.84 8.56 7.48
CA VAL A 7 -2.10 7.35 7.84
C VAL A 7 -3.08 6.33 8.41
N LEU A 8 -3.15 5.16 7.78
CA LEU A 8 -3.98 4.06 8.23
C LEU A 8 -3.22 3.23 9.26
N GLY A 9 -3.43 3.51 10.54
CA GLY A 9 -2.82 2.78 11.66
C GLY A 9 -3.35 1.36 11.84
N GLY A 10 -4.48 1.03 11.20
CA GLY A 10 -5.16 -0.26 11.33
C GLY A 10 -5.59 -0.51 12.78
N GLY A 11 -5.94 -1.76 13.09
CA GLY A 11 -6.25 -2.21 14.44
C GLY A 11 -5.75 -3.62 14.71
N LEU A 12 -6.60 -4.46 15.28
CA LEU A 12 -6.27 -5.84 15.62
C LEU A 12 -6.23 -6.74 14.36
N SER A 13 -5.05 -6.89 13.75
CA SER A 13 -4.88 -7.78 12.60
C SER A 13 -4.88 -9.25 13.02
N LYS A 14 -5.91 -10.00 12.58
CA LYS A 14 -5.99 -11.46 12.76
C LYS A 14 -4.78 -12.20 12.18
N LYS A 15 -4.11 -11.63 11.17
CA LYS A 15 -2.90 -12.20 10.51
C LYS A 15 -1.64 -12.10 11.37
N LEU A 16 -1.64 -11.24 12.39
CA LEU A 16 -0.49 -10.95 13.23
C LEU A 16 -0.61 -11.53 14.64
N LEU A 17 -1.69 -12.25 14.95
CA LEU A 17 -1.79 -12.96 16.23
C LEU A 17 -0.68 -14.02 16.35
N PRO A 18 0.02 -14.13 17.49
CA PRO A 18 -0.26 -13.48 18.79
C PRO A 18 0.52 -12.17 19.06
N LEU A 19 1.14 -11.55 18.05
CA LEU A 19 1.97 -10.35 18.22
C LEU A 19 1.15 -9.12 18.60
N VAL A 20 -0.08 -9.02 18.09
CA VAL A 20 -1.01 -7.92 18.39
C VAL A 20 -1.92 -8.28 19.56
N SER A 21 -2.23 -7.29 20.39
CA SER A 21 -3.20 -7.38 21.49
C SER A 21 -3.98 -6.07 21.57
N GLN A 22 -4.98 -6.00 22.47
CA GLN A 22 -5.70 -4.73 22.71
C GLN A 22 -4.77 -3.64 23.27
N GLU A 23 -3.77 -4.03 24.07
CA GLU A 23 -2.77 -3.12 24.63
C GLU A 23 -1.68 -2.73 23.62
N LEU A 24 -1.43 -3.57 22.61
CA LEU A 24 -0.41 -3.35 21.59
C LEU A 24 -1.03 -3.44 20.17
N PRO A 25 -1.57 -2.33 19.65
CA PRO A 25 -2.13 -2.28 18.30
C PRO A 25 -1.04 -2.45 17.23
N ASN A 26 -1.44 -2.85 16.01
CA ASN A 26 -0.51 -3.15 14.92
C ASN A 26 0.47 -2.00 14.63
N ALA A 27 -0.01 -0.75 14.60
CA ALA A 27 0.80 0.45 14.42
C ALA A 27 1.95 0.59 15.43
N LEU A 28 1.83 0.00 16.61
CA LEU A 28 2.81 0.09 17.69
C LEU A 28 3.71 -1.15 17.79
N LEU A 29 3.55 -2.14 16.91
CA LEU A 29 4.43 -3.31 16.89
C LEU A 29 5.90 -2.89 16.71
N PRO A 30 6.83 -3.42 17.53
CA PRO A 30 8.22 -2.99 17.50
C PRO A 30 9.00 -3.67 16.37
N VAL A 31 9.42 -2.90 15.37
CA VAL A 31 10.43 -3.29 14.39
C VAL A 31 11.75 -2.67 14.80
N ALA A 32 12.77 -3.49 15.04
CA ALA A 32 14.06 -3.05 15.56
C ALA A 32 13.92 -2.18 16.84
N ASN A 33 13.05 -2.59 17.78
CA ASN A 33 12.74 -1.87 19.03
C ASN A 33 12.13 -0.47 18.85
N ARG A 34 11.54 -0.18 17.68
CA ARG A 34 10.81 1.05 17.36
C ARG A 34 9.43 0.71 16.80
N PRO A 35 8.36 1.41 17.22
CA PRO A 35 7.01 1.21 16.66
C PRO A 35 6.99 1.31 15.13
N VAL A 36 6.32 0.41 14.43
CA VAL A 36 6.26 0.42 12.95
C VAL A 36 5.72 1.73 12.40
N LEU A 37 4.79 2.39 13.11
CA LEU A 37 4.28 3.70 12.73
C LEU A 37 5.35 4.80 12.71
N SER A 38 6.42 4.68 13.50
CA SER A 38 7.51 5.67 13.53
C SER A 38 8.22 5.81 12.18
N TYR A 39 8.35 4.72 11.42
CA TYR A 39 8.99 4.74 10.11
C TYR A 39 8.23 5.63 9.12
N VAL A 40 6.90 5.62 9.16
CA VAL A 40 6.06 6.47 8.32
C VAL A 40 6.08 7.92 8.81
N LEU A 41 5.91 8.14 10.12
CA LEU A 41 5.83 9.49 10.69
C LEU A 41 7.14 10.27 10.52
N GLU A 42 8.29 9.65 10.75
CA GLU A 42 9.59 10.29 10.52
C GLU A 42 9.80 10.63 9.05
N TYR A 43 9.33 9.77 8.13
CA TYR A 43 9.43 10.05 6.71
C TYR A 43 8.54 11.24 6.29
N LEU A 44 7.34 11.35 6.88
CA LEU A 44 6.45 12.49 6.69
C LEU A 44 7.03 13.79 7.25
N GLU A 45 7.64 13.72 8.44
CA GLU A 45 8.38 14.82 9.08
C GLU A 45 9.51 15.31 8.16
N LEU A 46 10.34 14.40 7.64
CA LEU A 46 11.43 14.71 6.70
C LEU A 46 10.91 15.29 5.37
N SER A 47 9.71 14.90 4.96
CA SER A 47 9.05 15.43 3.75
C SER A 47 8.33 16.77 3.98
N ASN A 48 8.42 17.32 5.21
CA ASN A 48 7.73 18.54 5.66
C ASN A 48 6.20 18.47 5.46
N LEU A 49 5.62 17.27 5.62
CA LEU A 49 4.19 17.01 5.66
C LEU A 49 3.77 16.88 7.13
N LYS A 50 3.40 18.01 7.73
CA LYS A 50 3.22 18.12 9.19
C LYS A 50 1.79 17.91 9.66
N ASP A 51 0.80 18.15 8.82
CA ASP A 51 -0.63 18.02 9.15
C ASP A 51 -1.14 16.64 8.72
N LEU A 52 -1.38 15.77 9.71
CA LEU A 52 -1.65 14.34 9.51
C LEU A 52 -2.94 13.93 10.22
N ILE A 53 -3.70 13.04 9.60
CA ILE A 53 -4.79 12.30 10.26
C ILE A 53 -4.37 10.83 10.36
N VAL A 54 -4.24 10.31 11.57
CA VAL A 54 -4.00 8.88 11.81
C VAL A 54 -5.32 8.20 12.13
N VAL A 55 -5.74 7.25 11.30
CA VAL A 55 -6.99 6.52 11.49
C VAL A 55 -6.68 5.14 12.05
N VAL A 56 -7.27 4.82 13.19
CA VAL A 56 -7.02 3.57 13.93
C VAL A 56 -8.35 2.84 14.13
N GLU A 57 -8.35 1.52 13.93
CA GLU A 57 -9.52 0.68 14.17
C GLU A 57 -9.57 0.27 15.65
N GLY A 58 -10.64 0.64 16.35
CA GLY A 58 -10.85 0.38 17.78
C GLY A 58 -10.53 1.58 18.69
N GLU A 59 -11.41 1.84 19.66
CA GLU A 59 -11.30 2.97 20.59
C GLU A 59 -10.07 2.87 21.51
N GLU A 60 -9.79 1.69 22.05
CA GLU A 60 -8.62 1.46 22.92
C GLU A 60 -7.30 1.71 22.17
N ALA A 61 -7.26 1.33 20.89
CA ALA A 61 -6.08 1.52 20.06
C ALA A 61 -5.79 3.01 19.82
N VAL A 62 -6.81 3.88 19.76
CA VAL A 62 -6.64 5.34 19.66
C VAL A 62 -5.98 5.92 20.90
N LEU A 63 -6.33 5.45 22.10
CA LEU A 63 -5.71 5.92 23.33
C LEU A 63 -4.21 5.59 23.35
N HIS A 64 -3.85 4.36 23.00
CA HIS A 64 -2.44 3.93 22.96
C HIS A 64 -1.64 4.64 21.86
N VAL A 65 -2.18 4.71 20.65
CA VAL A 65 -1.52 5.38 19.51
C VAL A 65 -1.41 6.88 19.76
N GLY A 66 -2.49 7.53 20.21
CA GLY A 66 -2.52 8.96 20.52
C GLY A 66 -1.56 9.35 21.64
N ALA A 67 -1.51 8.58 22.73
CA ALA A 67 -0.55 8.81 23.81
C ALA A 67 0.90 8.68 23.34
N TRP A 68 1.19 7.65 22.52
CA TRP A 68 2.53 7.46 21.96
C TRP A 68 2.93 8.60 21.00
N ILE A 69 2.05 9.00 20.07
CA ILE A 69 2.32 10.09 19.13
C ILE A 69 2.54 11.40 19.89
N SER A 70 1.70 11.70 20.88
CA SER A 70 1.82 12.91 21.69
C SER A 70 3.15 12.94 22.45
N GLY A 71 3.58 11.80 23.03
CA GLY A 71 4.86 11.71 23.72
C GLY A 71 6.09 11.83 22.81
N ALA A 72 6.00 11.33 21.56
CA ALA A 72 7.15 11.24 20.65
C ALA A 72 7.26 12.39 19.62
N TYR A 73 6.14 13.05 19.27
CA TYR A 73 6.06 13.99 18.14
C TYR A 73 5.30 15.29 18.43
N ALA A 74 4.90 15.59 19.68
CA ALA A 74 4.07 16.76 20.02
C ALA A 74 4.52 18.09 19.37
N ASP A 75 5.83 18.39 19.35
CA ASP A 75 6.36 19.64 18.81
C ASP A 75 6.76 19.59 17.33
N ARG A 76 6.64 18.40 16.70
CA ARG A 76 7.22 18.11 15.37
C ARG A 76 6.17 17.86 14.29
N LEU A 77 5.05 17.25 14.67
CA LEU A 77 3.94 16.91 13.78
C LEU A 77 2.61 17.32 14.40
N HIS A 78 1.70 17.87 13.60
CA HIS A 78 0.31 18.10 13.99
C HIS A 78 -0.52 16.89 13.58
N VAL A 79 -0.79 16.01 14.54
CA VAL A 79 -1.46 14.74 14.28
C VAL A 79 -2.81 14.68 14.97
N GLU A 80 -3.87 14.53 14.18
CA GLU A 80 -5.19 14.17 14.66
C GLU A 80 -5.33 12.63 14.62
N VAL A 81 -5.74 12.01 15.73
CA VAL A 81 -5.98 10.56 15.77
C VAL A 81 -7.48 10.30 15.82
N ALA A 82 -8.00 9.60 14.82
CA ALA A 82 -9.42 9.29 14.66
C ALA A 82 -9.70 7.80 14.88
N ALA A 83 -10.70 7.50 15.70
CA ALA A 83 -11.21 6.14 15.93
C ALA A 83 -12.21 5.76 14.84
N VAL A 84 -12.12 4.52 14.36
CA VAL A 84 -13.16 3.90 13.55
C VAL A 84 -13.54 2.53 14.12
N PRO A 85 -14.76 2.02 13.88
CA PRO A 85 -15.14 0.68 14.32
C PRO A 85 -14.18 -0.39 13.79
N GLU A 86 -14.05 -1.50 14.52
CA GLU A 86 -13.23 -2.63 14.08
C GLU A 86 -13.80 -3.29 12.81
N ASP A 87 -12.93 -3.91 12.01
CA ASP A 87 -13.28 -4.66 10.78
C ASP A 87 -13.98 -3.79 9.68
N VAL A 88 -13.93 -2.45 9.76
CA VAL A 88 -14.48 -1.55 8.70
C VAL A 88 -13.69 -1.60 7.40
N GLY A 89 -12.40 -1.94 7.48
CA GLY A 89 -11.47 -1.97 6.37
C GLY A 89 -11.04 -0.57 5.92
N THR A 90 -10.04 -0.51 5.03
CA THR A 90 -9.41 0.76 4.67
C THR A 90 -10.30 1.72 3.89
N ALA A 91 -11.24 1.22 3.09
CA ALA A 91 -12.22 2.08 2.43
C ALA A 91 -13.24 2.62 3.44
N GLY A 92 -13.65 1.80 4.42
CA GLY A 92 -14.52 2.21 5.52
C GLY A 92 -13.88 3.26 6.42
N ALA A 93 -12.59 3.09 6.73
CA ALA A 93 -11.80 4.05 7.50
C ALA A 93 -11.77 5.44 6.84
N ILE A 94 -11.49 5.52 5.53
CA ILE A 94 -11.53 6.79 4.79
C ILE A 94 -12.95 7.36 4.71
N ARG A 95 -13.97 6.52 4.55
CA ARG A 95 -15.37 6.96 4.53
C ARG A 95 -15.77 7.62 5.85
N ALA A 96 -15.34 7.05 6.98
CA ALA A 96 -15.63 7.60 8.32
C ALA A 96 -15.04 8.99 8.51
N ILE A 97 -13.80 9.24 8.06
CA ILE A 97 -13.14 10.55 8.20
C ILE A 97 -13.39 11.51 7.03
N SER A 98 -14.31 11.18 6.11
CA SER A 98 -14.55 11.97 4.89
C SER A 98 -14.88 13.44 5.15
N HIS A 99 -15.49 13.75 6.29
CA HIS A 99 -15.83 15.08 6.76
C HIS A 99 -14.61 15.91 7.22
N HIS A 100 -13.52 15.27 7.60
CA HIS A 100 -12.24 15.92 7.95
C HIS A 100 -11.36 16.18 6.72
N LEU A 101 -11.70 15.60 5.56
CA LEU A 101 -10.93 15.74 4.33
C LEU A 101 -11.32 17.03 3.58
N THR A 102 -10.43 18.01 3.60
CA THR A 102 -10.69 19.35 3.00
C THR A 102 -9.85 19.60 1.75
N ALA A 103 -8.61 19.09 1.72
CA ALA A 103 -7.68 19.32 0.61
C ALA A 103 -8.17 18.72 -0.71
N LYS A 104 -7.68 19.25 -1.83
CA LYS A 104 -8.06 18.77 -3.18
C LYS A 104 -7.58 17.34 -3.42
N ASP A 105 -6.33 17.07 -3.06
CA ASP A 105 -5.70 15.77 -3.20
C ASP A 105 -5.37 15.22 -1.81
N ILE A 106 -5.49 13.92 -1.63
CA ILE A 106 -5.17 13.23 -0.38
C ILE A 106 -4.08 12.20 -0.62
N LEU A 107 -3.17 12.06 0.35
CA LEU A 107 -2.14 11.04 0.36
C LEU A 107 -2.46 10.04 1.47
N VAL A 108 -2.86 8.83 1.08
CA VAL A 108 -3.18 7.74 2.00
C VAL A 108 -1.96 6.84 2.12
N VAL A 109 -1.47 6.61 3.34
CA VAL A 109 -0.29 5.80 3.64
C VAL A 109 -0.65 4.73 4.67
N SER A 110 -0.23 3.49 4.44
CA SER A 110 -0.37 2.42 5.44
C SER A 110 0.61 2.64 6.60
N GLY A 111 0.13 2.58 7.84
CA GLY A 111 0.96 2.74 9.05
C GLY A 111 1.89 1.55 9.34
N ASP A 112 1.69 0.43 8.63
CA ASP A 112 2.54 -0.77 8.68
C ASP A 112 3.64 -0.78 7.59
N LEU A 113 3.80 0.32 6.86
CA LEU A 113 4.78 0.46 5.78
C LEU A 113 6.16 0.85 6.32
N VAL A 114 7.17 0.06 5.99
CA VAL A 114 8.58 0.37 6.24
C VAL A 114 9.26 0.61 4.90
N THR A 115 9.67 1.85 4.63
CA THR A 115 10.26 2.22 3.34
C THR A 115 11.23 3.39 3.45
N ASP A 116 12.19 3.45 2.53
CA ASP A 116 13.06 4.61 2.32
C ASP A 116 12.71 5.40 1.03
N VAL A 117 11.56 5.08 0.43
CA VAL A 117 11.06 5.73 -0.79
C VAL A 117 10.41 7.08 -0.45
N PRO A 118 10.74 8.15 -1.19
CA PRO A 118 10.17 9.46 -0.93
C PRO A 118 8.67 9.52 -1.20
N LEU A 119 7.85 9.68 -0.15
CA LEU A 119 6.39 9.79 -0.28
C LEU A 119 5.99 10.99 -1.15
N GLY A 120 6.79 12.07 -1.10
CA GLY A 120 6.64 13.23 -1.98
C GLY A 120 6.80 12.90 -3.48
N ALA A 121 7.52 11.84 -3.84
CA ALA A 121 7.66 11.43 -5.25
C ALA A 121 6.35 10.84 -5.81
N VAL A 122 5.56 10.16 -4.97
CA VAL A 122 4.24 9.67 -5.35
C VAL A 122 3.29 10.84 -5.56
N ALA A 123 3.28 11.80 -4.64
CA ALA A 123 2.49 13.03 -4.76
C ALA A 123 2.91 13.88 -5.98
N ALA A 124 4.19 13.95 -6.30
CA ALA A 124 4.69 14.63 -7.50
C ALA A 124 4.23 13.91 -8.78
N THR A 125 4.28 12.58 -8.81
CA THR A 125 3.81 11.76 -9.94
C THR A 125 2.31 11.92 -10.17
N HIS A 126 1.53 11.97 -9.08
CA HIS A 126 0.09 12.22 -9.11
C HIS A 126 -0.26 13.55 -9.78
N ARG A 127 0.39 14.63 -9.34
CA ARG A 127 0.20 15.97 -9.90
C ARG A 127 0.66 16.06 -11.35
N ARG A 128 1.80 15.45 -11.68
CA ARG A 128 2.36 15.48 -13.05
C ARG A 128 1.41 14.87 -14.08
N HIS A 129 0.68 13.82 -13.71
CA HIS A 129 -0.22 13.12 -14.62
C HIS A 129 -1.69 13.57 -14.48
N ASP A 130 -1.99 14.42 -13.50
CA ASP A 130 -3.35 14.80 -13.10
C ASP A 130 -4.27 13.57 -12.92
N ALA A 131 -3.70 12.52 -12.32
CA ALA A 131 -4.34 11.22 -12.17
C ALA A 131 -5.48 11.28 -11.13
N VAL A 132 -6.46 10.38 -11.21
CA VAL A 132 -7.46 10.25 -10.14
C VAL A 132 -6.92 9.42 -8.98
N VAL A 133 -6.02 8.49 -9.29
CA VAL A 133 -5.27 7.71 -8.31
C VAL A 133 -3.84 7.49 -8.81
N THR A 134 -2.88 7.54 -7.90
CA THR A 134 -1.50 7.11 -8.13
C THR A 134 -1.10 6.14 -7.04
N ALA A 135 -0.85 4.89 -7.40
CA ALA A 135 -0.46 3.84 -6.46
C ALA A 135 1.06 3.63 -6.46
N MET A 136 1.65 3.43 -5.28
CA MET A 136 3.05 3.05 -5.17
C MET A 136 3.22 1.54 -5.25
N LEU A 137 4.07 1.10 -6.17
CA LEU A 137 4.44 -0.30 -6.36
C LEU A 137 5.91 -0.51 -6.00
N CYS A 138 6.20 -1.62 -5.35
CA CYS A 138 7.55 -2.00 -4.94
C CYS A 138 7.89 -3.41 -5.41
N SER A 139 9.17 -3.76 -5.50
CA SER A 139 9.56 -5.15 -5.73
C SER A 139 9.00 -6.05 -4.63
N ALA A 140 8.41 -7.18 -5.03
CA ALA A 140 7.91 -8.16 -4.08
C ALA A 140 9.08 -8.75 -3.29
N PRO A 141 8.96 -8.91 -1.95
CA PRO A 141 10.00 -9.52 -1.15
C PRO A 141 10.26 -10.96 -1.57
N VAL A 142 11.53 -11.39 -1.52
CA VAL A 142 11.99 -12.72 -1.94
C VAL A 142 11.29 -13.85 -1.17
N SER A 143 10.84 -13.58 0.05
CA SER A 143 10.06 -14.51 0.89
C SER A 143 8.66 -14.82 0.37
N GLY A 144 8.18 -14.08 -0.64
CA GLY A 144 6.87 -14.25 -1.26
C GLY A 144 5.70 -13.70 -0.42
N PRO A 145 4.53 -13.46 -1.03
CA PRO A 145 3.32 -13.07 -0.33
C PRO A 145 2.81 -14.23 0.53
N SER A 146 3.07 -14.16 1.84
CA SER A 146 2.65 -15.19 2.80
C SER A 146 1.16 -15.05 3.12
N GLU A 147 0.31 -15.59 2.22
CA GLU A 147 -1.12 -15.81 2.50
C GLU A 147 -1.45 -17.26 2.84
N SER A 148 -0.45 -18.09 3.17
CA SER A 148 -0.73 -19.45 3.63
C SER A 148 0.15 -19.83 4.81
N VAL A 149 -0.46 -19.79 6.00
CA VAL A 149 -0.04 -20.66 7.10
C VAL A 149 -0.26 -22.09 6.63
N SER A 150 0.80 -22.80 6.27
CA SER A 150 0.77 -24.27 6.30
C SER A 150 1.52 -24.71 7.54
N SER A 151 0.76 -24.98 8.60
CA SER A 151 1.16 -25.85 9.69
C SER A 151 1.74 -27.15 9.14
N GLY A 152 2.79 -27.64 9.79
CA GLY A 152 3.57 -28.79 9.36
C GLY A 152 2.73 -30.00 8.93
N GLY A 153 3.03 -30.49 7.74
CA GLY A 153 2.53 -31.74 7.18
C GLY A 153 3.39 -32.08 5.96
N LYS A 154 3.99 -33.27 5.95
CA LYS A 154 4.74 -33.79 4.82
C LYS A 154 3.79 -34.04 3.65
N ASP A 155 3.52 -33.01 2.85
CA ASP A 155 3.03 -33.16 1.47
C ASP A 155 3.41 -31.91 0.67
N LYS A 156 4.50 -32.03 -0.11
CA LYS A 156 4.99 -30.97 -0.99
C LYS A 156 4.15 -30.90 -2.27
N ILE A 157 2.90 -30.46 -2.16
CA ILE A 157 2.26 -29.78 -3.28
C ILE A 157 2.55 -28.30 -3.08
N LYS A 158 3.49 -27.75 -3.84
CA LYS A 158 3.73 -26.30 -3.90
C LYS A 158 2.41 -25.64 -4.27
N LYS A 159 1.71 -25.05 -3.29
CA LYS A 159 0.62 -24.12 -3.59
C LYS A 159 1.22 -23.01 -4.46
N PRO A 160 0.59 -22.63 -5.58
CA PRO A 160 1.08 -21.52 -6.39
C PRO A 160 1.14 -20.27 -5.51
N GLY A 161 2.28 -19.56 -5.54
CA GLY A 161 2.42 -18.29 -4.85
C GLY A 161 1.34 -17.32 -5.34
N ARG A 162 0.65 -16.65 -4.41
CA ARG A 162 -0.37 -15.65 -4.74
C ARG A 162 0.27 -14.32 -5.10
N TYR A 163 0.78 -14.19 -6.31
CA TYR A 163 1.39 -12.95 -6.79
C TYR A 163 0.33 -11.95 -7.25
N ASP A 164 0.57 -10.66 -7.01
CA ASP A 164 -0.21 -9.60 -7.65
C ASP A 164 0.20 -9.53 -9.13
N LEU A 165 -0.78 -9.54 -10.05
CA LEU A 165 -0.55 -9.37 -11.48
C LEU A 165 -0.89 -7.94 -11.86
N ILE A 166 0.12 -7.19 -12.29
CA ILE A 166 0.02 -5.76 -12.57
C ILE A 166 0.27 -5.53 -14.07
N GLY A 167 -0.73 -4.97 -14.75
CA GLY A 167 -0.62 -4.54 -16.14
C GLY A 167 -0.33 -3.05 -16.21
N LEU A 168 0.77 -2.69 -16.86
CA LEU A 168 1.29 -1.34 -16.96
C LEU A 168 1.43 -0.89 -18.41
N ASP A 169 1.24 0.41 -18.65
CA ASP A 169 1.73 1.07 -19.87
C ASP A 169 3.19 1.49 -19.64
N PRO A 170 4.18 0.86 -20.31
CA PRO A 170 5.60 1.14 -20.07
C PRO A 170 5.99 2.57 -20.47
N THR A 171 5.22 3.24 -21.33
CA THR A 171 5.55 4.58 -21.84
C THR A 171 5.07 5.70 -20.92
N LYS A 172 3.91 5.51 -20.24
CA LYS A 172 3.25 6.57 -19.47
C LYS A 172 2.95 6.22 -18.02
N GLN A 173 3.46 5.09 -17.53
CA GLN A 173 3.27 4.63 -16.15
C GLN A 173 1.79 4.56 -15.74
N PHE A 174 0.91 4.22 -16.69
CA PHE A 174 -0.50 4.01 -16.39
C PHE A 174 -0.75 2.62 -15.84
N LEU A 175 -1.65 2.54 -14.86
CA LEU A 175 -2.15 1.29 -14.32
C LEU A 175 -3.32 0.80 -15.17
N VAL A 176 -3.04 -0.17 -16.01
CA VAL A 176 -3.99 -0.72 -16.98
C VAL A 176 -4.78 -1.88 -16.39
N HIS A 177 -4.12 -2.68 -15.55
CA HIS A 177 -4.73 -3.83 -14.90
C HIS A 177 -4.12 -4.06 -13.52
N ILE A 178 -4.94 -4.50 -12.58
CA ILE A 178 -4.49 -5.01 -11.29
C ILE A 178 -5.38 -6.20 -10.92
N ALA A 179 -4.75 -7.33 -10.65
CA ALA A 179 -5.40 -8.50 -10.08
C ALA A 179 -4.60 -8.92 -8.85
N THR A 180 -5.26 -8.89 -7.69
CA THR A 180 -4.61 -9.26 -6.43
C THR A 180 -4.50 -10.77 -6.32
N GLY A 181 -3.46 -11.29 -5.66
CA GLY A 181 -3.15 -12.73 -5.67
C GLY A 181 -4.27 -13.68 -5.23
N ALA A 182 -5.30 -13.21 -4.51
CA ALA A 182 -6.49 -14.00 -4.17
C ALA A 182 -7.48 -14.18 -5.34
N GLU A 183 -7.46 -13.28 -6.32
CA GLU A 183 -8.30 -13.29 -7.53
C GLU A 183 -7.67 -14.07 -8.70
N VAL A 184 -6.38 -14.42 -8.59
CA VAL A 184 -5.64 -15.12 -9.64
C VAL A 184 -5.89 -16.62 -9.51
N GLU A 185 -6.98 -17.09 -10.12
CA GLU A 185 -7.33 -18.52 -10.11
C GLU A 185 -6.42 -19.32 -11.06
N LYS A 186 -6.47 -19.03 -12.37
CA LYS A 186 -5.67 -19.65 -13.45
C LYS A 186 -5.51 -18.77 -14.69
N ASP A 187 -6.57 -18.05 -15.09
CA ASP A 187 -6.58 -17.23 -16.30
C ASP A 187 -6.70 -15.74 -15.97
N LEU A 188 -5.83 -14.93 -16.58
CA LEU A 188 -5.91 -13.47 -16.50
C LEU A 188 -6.88 -12.93 -17.56
N ARG A 189 -7.98 -12.30 -17.14
CA ARG A 189 -8.94 -11.68 -18.06
C ARG A 189 -8.62 -10.21 -18.28
N ILE A 190 -8.10 -9.89 -19.45
CA ILE A 190 -7.87 -8.51 -19.90
C ILE A 190 -8.96 -8.11 -20.88
N GLN A 191 -9.57 -6.94 -20.68
CA GLN A 191 -10.58 -6.43 -21.61
C GLN A 191 -9.93 -6.05 -22.94
N LYS A 192 -10.45 -6.60 -24.05
CA LYS A 192 -9.94 -6.36 -25.40
C LYS A 192 -9.90 -4.87 -25.79
N SER A 193 -10.82 -4.06 -25.24
CA SER A 193 -10.87 -2.61 -25.43
C SER A 193 -9.65 -1.86 -24.88
N MET A 194 -8.91 -2.44 -23.93
CA MET A 194 -7.72 -1.82 -23.35
C MET A 194 -6.56 -1.79 -24.35
N LEU A 195 -6.36 -2.86 -25.13
CA LEU A 195 -5.20 -3.02 -26.01
C LEU A 195 -5.11 -1.91 -27.08
N PRO A 196 -6.19 -1.57 -27.83
CA PRO A 196 -6.16 -0.44 -28.75
C PRO A 196 -6.01 0.93 -28.06
N ALA A 197 -6.41 1.05 -26.79
CA ALA A 197 -6.40 2.32 -26.08
C ALA A 197 -4.99 2.71 -25.62
N VAL A 198 -4.22 1.75 -25.07
CA VAL A 198 -2.87 1.99 -24.54
C VAL A 198 -1.75 1.60 -25.51
N GLY A 199 -2.06 0.82 -26.55
CA GLY A 199 -1.09 0.37 -27.56
C GLY A 199 -0.20 -0.78 -27.08
N GLN A 200 0.39 -0.66 -25.89
CA GLN A 200 1.25 -1.67 -25.29
C GLN A 200 0.91 -1.90 -23.81
N ILE A 201 0.93 -3.16 -23.38
CA ILE A 201 0.75 -3.56 -21.98
C ILE A 201 1.93 -4.45 -21.57
N GLU A 202 2.63 -4.06 -20.52
CA GLU A 202 3.60 -4.89 -19.82
C GLU A 202 2.93 -5.53 -18.60
N ILE A 203 3.00 -6.85 -18.47
CA ILE A 203 2.46 -7.57 -17.30
C ILE A 203 3.61 -7.96 -16.39
N ARG A 204 3.55 -7.50 -15.15
CA ARG A 204 4.55 -7.76 -14.11
C ARG A 204 3.95 -8.51 -12.94
N ALA A 205 4.67 -9.53 -12.47
CA ALA A 205 4.34 -10.35 -11.31
C ALA A 205 5.37 -10.21 -10.17
N ASP A 206 6.41 -9.40 -10.39
CA ASP A 206 7.50 -9.14 -9.45
C ASP A 206 7.27 -7.87 -8.61
N LEU A 207 6.11 -7.23 -8.77
CA LEU A 207 5.71 -6.03 -8.05
C LEU A 207 4.62 -6.35 -7.02
N MET A 208 4.64 -5.61 -5.92
CA MET A 208 3.61 -5.61 -4.88
C MET A 208 3.07 -4.20 -4.64
N ASP A 209 1.81 -4.14 -4.19
CA ASP A 209 1.19 -2.89 -3.74
C ASP A 209 1.68 -2.49 -2.34
N ALA A 210 2.34 -1.33 -2.26
CA ALA A 210 2.87 -0.75 -1.03
C ALA A 210 1.80 -0.10 -0.14
N HIS A 211 0.54 -0.05 -0.58
CA HIS A 211 -0.60 0.54 0.14
C HIS A 211 -0.36 2.02 0.49
N LEU A 212 0.27 2.70 -0.47
CA LEU A 212 0.44 4.14 -0.49
C LEU A 212 -0.18 4.67 -1.77
N TYR A 213 -1.15 5.56 -1.63
CA TYR A 213 -1.95 6.09 -2.73
C TYR A 213 -2.09 7.60 -2.62
N ALA A 214 -1.96 8.28 -3.75
CA ALA A 214 -2.42 9.65 -3.90
C ALA A 214 -3.76 9.64 -4.65
N PHE A 215 -4.81 10.24 -4.09
CA PHE A 215 -6.14 10.31 -4.69
C PHE A 215 -6.58 11.75 -4.90
N LYS A 216 -7.32 12.00 -5.98
CA LYS A 216 -8.20 13.17 -6.06
C LYS A 216 -9.37 12.96 -5.09
N ARG A 217 -9.54 13.88 -4.13
CA ARG A 217 -10.55 13.73 -3.07
C ARG A 217 -11.96 13.57 -3.62
N SER A 218 -12.34 14.40 -4.60
CA SER A 218 -13.69 14.38 -5.17
C SER A 218 -14.07 13.03 -5.78
N VAL A 219 -13.12 12.40 -6.49
CA VAL A 219 -13.34 11.09 -7.13
C VAL A 219 -13.39 9.99 -6.07
N LEU A 220 -12.53 10.05 -5.05
CA LEU A 220 -12.56 9.07 -3.98
C LEU A 220 -13.87 9.14 -3.19
N GLN A 221 -14.34 10.34 -2.84
CA GLN A 221 -15.62 10.55 -2.16
C GLN A 221 -16.78 10.03 -3.01
N GLU A 222 -16.84 10.38 -4.30
CA GLU A 222 -17.87 9.87 -5.22
C GLU A 222 -17.93 8.33 -5.25
N VAL A 223 -16.77 7.67 -5.32
CA VAL A 223 -16.72 6.19 -5.30
C VAL A 223 -17.17 5.63 -3.96
N LEU A 224 -16.72 6.20 -2.84
CA LEU A 224 -17.06 5.69 -1.50
C LEU A 224 -18.54 5.92 -1.15
N ASP A 225 -19.16 6.97 -1.67
CA ASP A 225 -20.58 7.30 -1.51
C ASP A 225 -21.47 6.39 -2.37
N GLN A 226 -21.07 6.15 -3.63
CA GLN A 226 -21.81 5.27 -4.54
C GLN A 226 -21.70 3.79 -4.18
N LYS A 227 -20.61 3.39 -3.52
CA LYS A 227 -20.26 1.99 -3.24
C LYS A 227 -20.01 1.79 -1.75
N SER A 228 -21.09 1.78 -0.97
CA SER A 228 -21.06 1.49 0.47
C SER A 228 -20.48 0.11 0.81
N ALA A 229 -20.61 -0.87 -0.11
CA ALA A 229 -20.08 -2.23 0.04
C ALA A 229 -18.55 -2.34 -0.10
N PHE A 230 -17.84 -1.27 -0.45
CA PHE A 230 -16.38 -1.31 -0.55
C PHE A 230 -15.74 -1.23 0.84
N HIS A 231 -14.87 -2.20 1.12
CA HIS A 231 -14.16 -2.38 2.38
C HIS A 231 -12.66 -2.10 2.24
N SER A 232 -12.04 -2.33 1.08
CA SER A 232 -10.60 -2.19 0.88
C SER A 232 -10.24 -1.24 -0.26
N LEU A 233 -9.30 -0.32 -0.01
CA LEU A 233 -8.71 0.50 -1.07
C LEU A 233 -7.99 -0.36 -2.13
N LYS A 234 -7.25 -1.40 -1.69
CA LYS A 234 -6.48 -2.29 -2.57
C LYS A 234 -7.37 -3.22 -3.39
N HIS A 235 -8.37 -3.85 -2.77
CA HIS A 235 -9.17 -4.90 -3.41
C HIS A 235 -10.45 -4.39 -4.09
N ASP A 236 -10.98 -3.23 -3.67
CA ASP A 236 -12.24 -2.71 -4.20
C ASP A 236 -12.04 -1.41 -4.99
N VAL A 237 -11.54 -0.36 -4.33
CA VAL A 237 -11.51 1.00 -4.89
C VAL A 237 -10.53 1.09 -6.06
N LEU A 238 -9.29 0.63 -5.88
CA LEU A 238 -8.27 0.72 -6.91
C LEU A 238 -8.65 -0.11 -8.17
N PRO A 239 -9.05 -1.40 -8.05
CA PRO A 239 -9.52 -2.17 -9.21
C PRO A 239 -10.76 -1.57 -9.86
N TYR A 240 -11.68 -0.98 -9.09
CA TYR A 240 -12.85 -0.29 -9.64
C TYR A 240 -12.45 0.92 -10.49
N LEU A 241 -11.54 1.77 -10.00
CA LEU A 241 -11.02 2.94 -10.72
C LEU A 241 -10.28 2.51 -12.00
N VAL A 242 -9.44 1.48 -11.92
CA VAL A 242 -8.71 0.93 -13.08
C VAL A 242 -9.69 0.35 -14.11
N ARG A 243 -10.75 -0.37 -13.70
CA ARG A 243 -11.76 -0.93 -14.62
C ARG A 243 -12.69 0.13 -15.24
N SER A 244 -12.85 1.28 -14.58
CA SER A 244 -13.69 2.38 -15.09
C SER A 244 -12.94 3.36 -15.99
N GLN A 245 -11.60 3.33 -16.01
CA GLN A 245 -10.76 4.30 -16.73
C GLN A 245 -11.05 4.42 -18.24
N LEU A 246 -11.50 3.32 -18.87
CA LEU A 246 -11.83 3.26 -20.30
C LEU A 246 -13.33 3.11 -20.61
N LYS A 247 -14.21 3.21 -19.61
CA LYS A 247 -15.65 3.15 -19.85
C LYS A 247 -16.10 4.44 -20.54
N SER A 248 -16.12 4.43 -21.86
CA SER A 248 -16.91 5.38 -22.64
C SER A 248 -18.38 4.94 -22.56
N GLU A 249 -19.33 5.82 -22.26
CA GLU A 249 -20.78 5.57 -22.14
C GLU A 249 -21.45 4.87 -23.36
N VAL A 250 -20.71 4.62 -24.45
CA VAL A 250 -21.21 3.98 -25.68
C VAL A 250 -21.75 2.55 -25.43
N LEU A 251 -21.38 1.89 -24.32
CA LEU A 251 -21.90 0.57 -23.94
C LEU A 251 -23.12 0.61 -23.00
N LEU A 252 -23.52 1.78 -22.48
CA LEU A 252 -24.67 1.89 -21.57
C LEU A 252 -25.98 2.25 -22.31
N ASN A 253 -25.91 2.95 -23.45
CA ASN A 253 -27.11 3.37 -24.21
C ASN A 253 -27.37 2.54 -25.48
N GLY A 254 -26.96 1.28 -25.50
CA GLY A 254 -27.01 0.44 -26.71
C GLY A 254 -27.51 -0.99 -26.52
N MET A 255 -28.21 -1.30 -25.44
CA MET A 255 -29.07 -2.48 -25.40
C MET A 255 -30.52 -2.03 -25.24
N PRO A 256 -31.27 -1.86 -26.34
CA PRO A 256 -32.70 -2.16 -26.27
C PRO A 256 -32.78 -3.60 -25.76
N GLN A 257 -33.61 -3.83 -24.74
CA GLN A 257 -34.01 -5.19 -24.41
C GLN A 257 -34.42 -5.88 -25.72
N ALA A 258 -33.82 -7.04 -25.98
CA ALA A 258 -34.25 -7.90 -27.06
C ALA A 258 -35.63 -8.44 -26.68
N GLU A 259 -36.68 -7.67 -26.98
CA GLU A 259 -37.94 -8.29 -27.33
C GLU A 259 -37.74 -8.92 -28.70
N GLU A 260 -37.86 -10.25 -28.74
CA GLU A 260 -38.04 -11.01 -29.95
C GLU A 260 -39.18 -10.41 -30.75
N ASN A 261 -38.86 -9.70 -31.83
CA ASN A 261 -39.62 -9.76 -33.06
C ASN A 261 -38.77 -9.27 -34.22
N GLY A 262 -38.62 -10.13 -35.21
CA GLY A 262 -37.74 -9.92 -36.36
C GLY A 262 -38.16 -8.71 -37.17
N THR A 263 -37.21 -7.80 -37.39
CA THR A 263 -37.12 -6.98 -38.61
C THR A 263 -35.75 -6.31 -38.66
N GLU A 264 -35.10 -6.41 -39.82
CA GLU A 264 -33.76 -5.89 -40.10
C GLU A 264 -33.64 -4.39 -39.76
N LYS A 265 -32.68 -4.01 -38.91
CA LYS A 265 -32.35 -2.59 -38.66
C LYS A 265 -31.20 -2.14 -39.56
N VAL A 266 -31.56 -1.30 -40.51
CA VAL A 266 -30.68 -0.47 -41.34
C VAL A 266 -29.70 0.31 -40.45
N ILE A 267 -28.40 0.08 -40.66
CA ILE A 267 -27.33 0.82 -40.00
C ILE A 267 -27.30 2.24 -40.59
N SER A 268 -27.50 3.26 -39.75
CA SER A 268 -27.45 4.66 -40.18
C SER A 268 -26.08 5.04 -40.76
N GLN A 269 -26.07 5.74 -41.90
CA GLN A 269 -24.87 6.17 -42.62
C GLN A 269 -23.93 7.04 -41.78
N SER A 270 -24.45 7.74 -40.77
CA SER A 270 -23.66 8.55 -39.82
C SER A 270 -22.70 7.70 -38.96
N ASN A 271 -23.08 6.47 -38.62
CA ASN A 271 -22.24 5.58 -37.82
C ASN A 271 -21.11 4.96 -38.66
N GLN A 272 -21.33 4.77 -39.97
CA GLN A 272 -20.29 4.29 -40.89
C GLN A 272 -19.22 5.34 -41.16
N GLN A 273 -19.59 6.63 -41.26
CA GLN A 273 -18.63 7.72 -41.41
C GLN A 273 -17.77 7.94 -40.15
N MET A 274 -18.37 7.78 -38.96
CA MET A 274 -17.62 7.86 -37.71
C MET A 274 -16.64 6.68 -37.57
N LEU A 275 -17.07 5.47 -37.92
CA LEU A 275 -16.20 4.28 -37.91
C LEU A 275 -15.06 4.37 -38.93
N SER A 276 -15.31 4.91 -40.11
CA SER A 276 -14.26 5.08 -41.13
C SER A 276 -13.23 6.15 -40.72
N GLN A 277 -13.63 7.22 -40.04
CA GLN A 277 -12.71 8.21 -39.44
C GLN A 277 -11.93 7.66 -38.24
N ILE A 278 -12.52 6.78 -37.44
CA ILE A 278 -11.82 6.08 -36.35
C ILE A 278 -10.77 5.10 -36.90
N LEU A 279 -11.09 4.40 -38.00
CA LEU A 279 -10.15 3.49 -38.66
C LEU A 279 -9.03 4.24 -39.43
N ALA A 280 -9.32 5.42 -39.96
CA ALA A 280 -8.32 6.26 -40.65
C ALA A 280 -7.25 6.85 -39.70
N ASN A 281 -7.56 6.99 -38.40
CA ASN A 281 -6.64 7.50 -37.37
C ASN A 281 -5.94 6.40 -36.56
N ALA A 282 -5.98 5.14 -37.02
CA ALA A 282 -5.51 3.97 -36.29
C ALA A 282 -3.97 3.87 -36.08
N SER A 283 -3.20 4.89 -36.47
CA SER A 283 -1.76 4.98 -36.21
C SER A 283 -1.42 5.65 -34.87
N GLU A 284 -2.37 6.30 -34.18
CA GLU A 284 -2.14 6.86 -32.84
C GLU A 284 -3.11 6.28 -31.78
N PRO A 285 -2.63 5.94 -30.56
CA PRO A 285 -3.48 5.38 -29.52
C PRO A 285 -4.59 6.36 -29.10
N ILE A 286 -5.85 5.92 -29.22
CA ILE A 286 -7.09 6.70 -28.99
C ILE A 286 -7.13 7.38 -27.61
N PHE A 287 -6.46 6.80 -26.60
CA PHE A 287 -6.40 7.36 -25.24
C PHE A 287 -5.52 8.60 -25.12
N HIS A 288 -4.53 8.77 -26.00
CA HIS A 288 -3.59 9.90 -25.94
C HIS A 288 -4.14 11.15 -26.63
N LEU A 289 -4.81 10.99 -27.76
CA LEU A 289 -5.45 12.10 -28.48
C LEU A 289 -6.59 12.73 -27.66
N ARG A 290 -7.40 11.89 -27.00
CA ARG A 290 -8.56 12.33 -26.19
C ARG A 290 -8.15 13.07 -24.90
N ASN A 291 -6.92 12.87 -24.43
CA ASN A 291 -6.36 13.50 -23.23
C ASN A 291 -5.39 14.65 -23.53
N ALA A 292 -5.06 14.91 -24.80
CA ALA A 292 -4.20 16.03 -25.24
C ALA A 292 -5.00 17.31 -25.56
N LEU A 293 -6.32 17.20 -25.75
CA LEU A 293 -7.21 18.34 -26.00
C LEU A 293 -7.57 18.99 -24.64
N GLY A 294 -7.12 20.23 -24.44
CA GLY A 294 -7.39 21.03 -23.24
C GLY A 294 -8.87 21.42 -23.04
N PRO A 295 -9.20 22.20 -21.99
CA PRO A 295 -10.56 22.33 -21.43
C PRO A 295 -11.60 23.05 -22.30
N HIS A 296 -11.29 23.40 -23.54
CA HIS A 296 -12.20 24.16 -24.40
C HIS A 296 -12.84 23.26 -25.45
N GLY A 297 -13.83 22.50 -25.01
CA GLY A 297 -14.71 21.72 -25.89
C GLY A 297 -15.96 21.27 -25.13
N SER A 298 -17.02 22.07 -25.21
CA SER A 298 -18.33 21.74 -24.64
C SER A 298 -18.93 20.52 -25.34
N THR A 299 -18.80 19.33 -24.74
CA THR A 299 -19.60 18.14 -25.09
C THR A 299 -19.81 17.28 -23.84
N SER A 300 -21.02 16.76 -23.70
CA SER A 300 -21.52 15.92 -22.59
C SER A 300 -20.48 14.96 -21.97
N ASP A 301 -20.46 14.96 -20.64
CA ASP A 301 -19.46 14.46 -19.67
C ASP A 301 -18.93 13.03 -19.94
N ARG A 302 -17.99 12.92 -20.86
CA ARG A 302 -17.29 11.69 -21.28
C ARG A 302 -16.12 11.37 -20.35
N ARG A 303 -16.36 11.05 -19.07
CA ARG A 303 -15.31 10.90 -18.03
C ARG A 303 -14.35 9.71 -18.28
N THR A 304 -13.31 9.92 -19.08
CA THR A 304 -12.09 9.10 -19.05
C THR A 304 -11.16 9.65 -17.98
N HIS A 305 -10.72 8.81 -17.04
CA HIS A 305 -9.75 9.19 -16.00
C HIS A 305 -8.48 8.37 -16.09
N LYS A 306 -7.42 8.87 -15.45
CA LYS A 306 -6.08 8.24 -15.46
C LYS A 306 -5.79 7.62 -14.10
N CYS A 307 -5.43 6.35 -14.11
CA CYS A 307 -4.83 5.67 -12.96
C CYS A 307 -3.33 5.53 -13.25
N CYS A 308 -2.48 6.03 -12.36
CA CYS A 308 -1.03 5.99 -12.52
C CYS A 308 -0.37 5.10 -11.46
N VAL A 309 0.88 4.74 -11.70
CA VAL A 309 1.74 4.12 -10.69
C VAL A 309 3.03 4.90 -10.52
N TYR A 310 3.55 4.85 -9.30
CA TYR A 310 4.94 5.16 -9.01
C TYR A 310 5.65 3.85 -8.64
N ILE A 311 6.61 3.43 -9.45
CA ILE A 311 7.38 2.20 -9.20
C ILE A 311 8.65 2.59 -8.43
N ALA A 312 8.80 2.07 -7.22
CA ALA A 312 10.00 2.25 -6.43
C ALA A 312 11.21 1.65 -7.16
N GLY A 313 12.34 2.37 -7.13
CA GLY A 313 13.59 1.86 -7.69
C GLY A 313 14.04 0.60 -6.96
N SER A 314 14.72 -0.32 -7.65
CA SER A 314 15.18 -1.59 -7.09
C SER A 314 16.20 -1.45 -5.96
N SER A 315 16.83 -0.29 -5.81
CA SER A 315 17.75 0.03 -4.71
C SER A 315 17.05 0.52 -3.44
N LYS A 316 15.73 0.73 -3.48
CA LYS A 316 14.95 1.26 -2.36
C LYS A 316 14.30 0.13 -1.58
N TYR A 317 14.32 0.26 -0.26
CA TYR A 317 13.66 -0.66 0.64
C TYR A 317 12.17 -0.31 0.76
N CYS A 318 11.32 -1.32 0.68
CA CYS A 318 9.88 -1.16 0.79
C CYS A 318 9.26 -2.49 1.20
N ALA A 319 8.67 -2.55 2.38
CA ALA A 319 8.03 -3.73 2.94
C ALA A 319 6.83 -3.35 3.81
N ARG A 320 5.83 -4.24 3.90
CA ARG A 320 4.66 -4.06 4.78
C ARG A 320 4.59 -5.12 5.84
N LEU A 321 4.31 -4.71 7.08
CA LEU A 321 4.13 -5.59 8.23
C LEU A 321 2.69 -6.14 8.25
N ASN A 322 2.38 -7.05 7.31
CA ASN A 322 1.05 -7.65 7.16
C ASN A 322 0.98 -9.15 7.48
N SER A 323 2.11 -9.75 7.88
CA SER A 323 2.24 -11.15 8.30
C SER A 323 3.39 -11.33 9.29
N ILE A 324 3.36 -12.42 10.06
CA ILE A 324 4.46 -12.78 10.98
C ILE A 324 5.78 -13.00 10.23
N GLN A 325 5.71 -13.55 9.02
CA GLN A 325 6.88 -13.72 8.16
C GLN A 325 7.45 -12.36 7.76
N ALA A 326 6.60 -11.45 7.29
CA ALA A 326 7.03 -10.08 6.97
C ALA A 326 7.61 -9.36 8.19
N TYR A 327 7.01 -9.51 9.37
CA TYR A 327 7.55 -8.94 10.61
C TYR A 327 8.97 -9.45 10.90
N SER A 328 9.21 -10.74 10.73
CA SER A 328 10.53 -11.35 10.94
C SER A 328 11.55 -10.89 9.88
N ASP A 329 11.12 -10.81 8.62
CA ASP A 329 11.96 -10.37 7.51
C ASP A 329 12.34 -8.90 7.63
N ILE A 330 11.37 -8.02 7.91
CA ILE A 330 11.61 -6.59 8.11
C ILE A 330 12.58 -6.37 9.28
N ASN A 331 12.42 -7.08 10.40
CA ASN A 331 13.37 -6.97 11.51
C ASN A 331 14.79 -7.36 11.09
N ARG A 332 14.95 -8.43 10.31
CA ARG A 332 16.26 -8.87 9.81
C ARG A 332 16.86 -7.88 8.80
N ASP A 333 16.04 -7.30 7.95
CA ASP A 333 16.50 -6.35 6.93
C ASP A 333 16.89 -5.02 7.59
N VAL A 334 16.07 -4.49 8.51
CA VAL A 334 16.35 -3.23 9.24
C VAL A 334 17.56 -3.37 10.17
N THR A 335 17.91 -4.55 10.66
CA THR A 335 19.17 -4.76 11.39
C THR A 335 20.37 -5.07 10.48
N GLY A 336 20.14 -5.26 9.18
CA GLY A 336 21.13 -5.63 8.18
C GLY A 336 21.18 -4.67 7.00
N GLU A 337 20.70 -5.12 5.84
CA GLU A 337 20.81 -4.42 4.55
C GLU A 337 20.12 -3.04 4.54
N ALA A 338 19.07 -2.87 5.35
CA ALA A 338 18.32 -1.62 5.53
C ALA A 338 18.63 -0.93 6.87
N SER A 339 19.86 -1.08 7.37
CA SER A 339 20.32 -0.53 8.65
C SER A 339 20.15 0.99 8.79
N HIS A 340 20.14 1.74 7.68
CA HIS A 340 19.86 3.18 7.67
C HIS A 340 18.44 3.53 8.17
N LEU A 341 17.49 2.60 8.08
CA LEU A 341 16.13 2.80 8.59
C LEU A 341 16.03 2.58 10.11
N SER A 342 17.01 1.91 10.73
CA SER A 342 16.95 1.54 12.15
C SER A 342 16.96 2.75 13.08
N GLY A 343 17.62 3.85 12.69
CA GLY A 343 17.81 5.04 13.52
C GLY A 343 18.87 4.86 14.62
N TYR A 344 19.60 3.74 14.65
CA TYR A 344 20.65 3.46 15.63
C TYR A 344 22.05 3.55 15.02
N SER A 345 23.04 3.83 15.88
CA SER A 345 24.46 3.67 15.55
C SER A 345 24.93 2.25 15.89
N PHE A 346 25.60 1.59 14.96
CA PHE A 346 26.10 0.23 15.12
C PHE A 346 27.47 0.22 15.81
N SER A 347 27.70 -0.80 16.64
CA SER A 347 29.02 -1.08 17.23
C SER A 347 30.00 -1.59 16.17
N ALA A 348 31.28 -1.71 16.56
CA ALA A 348 32.30 -2.35 15.73
C ALA A 348 31.98 -3.81 15.36
N GLN A 349 31.10 -4.48 16.13
CA GLN A 349 30.63 -5.84 15.87
C GLN A 349 29.34 -5.89 15.03
N ASN A 350 28.92 -4.76 14.43
CA ASN A 350 27.66 -4.63 13.69
C ASN A 350 26.43 -5.05 14.51
N ASN A 351 26.40 -4.72 15.80
CA ASN A 351 25.25 -4.94 16.67
C ASN A 351 24.88 -3.65 17.41
N ILE A 352 23.70 -3.63 18.03
CA ILE A 352 23.20 -2.50 18.81
C ILE A 352 22.95 -3.00 20.22
N ILE A 353 23.68 -2.48 21.19
CA ILE A 353 23.51 -2.82 22.60
C ILE A 353 23.20 -1.53 23.35
N HIS A 354 22.02 -1.43 23.93
CA HIS A 354 21.65 -0.25 24.71
C HIS A 354 22.57 -0.13 25.94
N PRO A 355 23.02 1.08 26.33
CA PRO A 355 23.93 1.26 27.45
C PRO A 355 23.43 0.73 28.81
N SER A 356 22.11 0.68 28.99
CA SER A 356 21.49 0.12 30.20
C SER A 356 21.26 -1.39 30.17
N ALA A 357 21.65 -2.08 29.09
CA ALA A 357 21.51 -3.52 28.99
C ALA A 357 22.64 -4.25 29.73
N GLU A 358 22.29 -5.31 30.45
CA GLU A 358 23.22 -6.09 31.27
C GLU A 358 23.54 -7.42 30.59
N LEU A 359 24.84 -7.76 30.51
CA LEU A 359 25.33 -9.00 29.92
C LEU A 359 26.03 -9.86 30.98
N GLY A 360 25.53 -11.08 31.17
CA GLY A 360 26.16 -12.09 32.01
C GLY A 360 27.50 -12.59 31.46
N ALA A 361 28.23 -13.31 32.30
CA ALA A 361 29.55 -13.84 31.97
C ALA A 361 29.47 -14.83 30.79
N LYS A 362 30.42 -14.72 29.85
CA LYS A 362 30.50 -15.57 28.63
C LYS A 362 29.28 -15.45 27.70
N THR A 363 28.55 -14.35 27.78
CA THR A 363 27.45 -14.06 26.86
C THR A 363 27.94 -13.36 25.60
N THR A 364 27.36 -13.74 24.45
CA THR A 364 27.74 -13.22 23.13
C THR A 364 26.52 -12.68 22.39
N VAL A 365 26.69 -11.50 21.79
CA VAL A 365 25.70 -10.87 20.91
C VAL A 365 26.34 -10.73 19.53
N GLY A 366 25.84 -11.51 18.57
CA GLY A 366 26.34 -11.52 17.20
C GLY A 366 25.98 -10.26 16.40
N PRO A 367 26.46 -10.15 15.15
CA PRO A 367 26.08 -9.06 14.25
C PRO A 367 24.58 -9.12 13.91
N HIS A 368 24.03 -7.97 13.54
CA HIS A 368 22.61 -7.75 13.22
C HIS A 368 21.66 -8.09 14.38
N CYS A 369 22.16 -7.97 15.61
CA CYS A 369 21.37 -8.13 16.82
C CYS A 369 21.12 -6.78 17.49
N ILE A 370 19.97 -6.67 18.16
CA ILE A 370 19.65 -5.53 19.03
C ILE A 370 19.39 -6.05 20.44
N LEU A 371 19.99 -5.40 21.44
CA LEU A 371 19.68 -5.57 22.85
C LEU A 371 19.04 -4.29 23.38
N GLY A 372 17.74 -4.34 23.64
CA GLY A 372 16.93 -3.19 24.02
C GLY A 372 17.25 -2.62 25.40
N GLU A 373 16.73 -1.43 25.65
CA GLU A 373 16.86 -0.73 26.92
C GLU A 373 16.43 -1.59 28.12
N GLY A 374 17.25 -1.59 29.18
CA GLY A 374 16.95 -2.24 30.46
C GLY A 374 16.78 -3.76 30.37
N SER A 375 17.22 -4.38 29.27
CA SER A 375 17.20 -5.83 29.11
C SER A 375 18.41 -6.49 29.79
N GLN A 376 18.21 -7.71 30.26
CA GLN A 376 19.21 -8.46 31.02
C GLN A 376 19.40 -9.84 30.42
N MET A 377 20.66 -10.19 30.16
CA MET A 377 21.06 -11.51 29.67
C MET A 377 21.83 -12.25 30.77
N GLY A 378 21.39 -13.46 31.11
CA GLY A 378 22.13 -14.34 32.02
C GLY A 378 23.45 -14.83 31.45
N ASP A 379 24.19 -15.61 32.24
CA ASP A 379 25.48 -16.17 31.85
C ASP A 379 25.37 -17.17 30.69
N LYS A 380 26.42 -17.27 29.86
CA LYS A 380 26.58 -18.25 28.77
C LYS A 380 25.46 -18.19 27.72
N CYS A 381 24.94 -17.00 27.44
CA CYS A 381 23.91 -16.80 26.41
C CYS A 381 24.53 -16.51 25.03
N SER A 382 23.79 -16.80 23.97
CA SER A 382 24.19 -16.50 22.59
C SER A 382 23.00 -15.95 21.80
N VAL A 383 23.11 -14.72 21.32
CA VAL A 383 22.09 -14.06 20.49
C VAL A 383 22.61 -13.90 19.07
N LYS A 384 21.87 -14.37 18.06
CA LYS A 384 22.22 -14.29 16.64
C LYS A 384 21.02 -13.80 15.83
N ARG A 385 21.22 -12.82 14.93
CA ARG A 385 20.21 -12.29 14.00
C ARG A 385 18.84 -12.04 14.65
N SER A 386 18.83 -11.50 15.86
CA SER A 386 17.64 -11.36 16.69
C SER A 386 17.56 -9.99 17.35
N VAL A 387 16.33 -9.52 17.53
CA VAL A 387 16.03 -8.28 18.25
C VAL A 387 15.46 -8.66 19.62
N ILE A 388 16.18 -8.32 20.68
CA ILE A 388 15.71 -8.44 22.06
C ILE A 388 15.04 -7.13 22.45
N GLY A 389 13.79 -7.23 22.90
CA GLY A 389 12.95 -6.11 23.32
C GLY A 389 13.51 -5.34 24.52
N ARG A 390 12.82 -4.24 24.85
CA ARG A 390 13.08 -3.47 26.07
C ARG A 390 12.62 -4.26 27.30
N HIS A 391 13.34 -4.12 28.41
CA HIS A 391 13.04 -4.74 29.70
C HIS A 391 12.87 -6.27 29.69
N CYS A 392 13.44 -6.95 28.70
CA CYS A 392 13.45 -8.42 28.65
C CYS A 392 14.46 -9.00 29.66
N ARG A 393 14.11 -10.10 30.32
CA ARG A 393 15.04 -10.88 31.15
C ARG A 393 15.22 -12.26 30.56
N ILE A 394 16.43 -12.58 30.13
CA ILE A 394 16.79 -13.87 29.55
C ILE A 394 17.66 -14.63 30.56
N GLY A 395 17.21 -15.82 30.95
CA GLY A 395 17.94 -16.67 31.89
C GLY A 395 19.31 -17.16 31.36
N PRO A 396 20.12 -17.82 32.20
CA PRO A 396 21.43 -18.33 31.79
C PRO A 396 21.30 -19.54 30.84
N ASN A 397 22.33 -19.76 30.02
CA ASN A 397 22.45 -20.85 29.04
C ASN A 397 21.40 -20.82 27.90
N VAL A 398 20.92 -19.64 27.52
CA VAL A 398 19.92 -19.48 26.45
C VAL A 398 20.56 -19.14 25.11
N LYS A 399 20.03 -19.75 24.04
CA LYS A 399 20.37 -19.42 22.65
C LYS A 399 19.15 -18.81 21.98
N VAL A 400 19.32 -17.61 21.41
CA VAL A 400 18.29 -16.90 20.65
C VAL A 400 18.83 -16.69 19.24
N GLY A 401 18.14 -17.21 18.22
CA GLY A 401 18.52 -16.97 16.82
C GLY A 401 17.81 -17.84 15.81
#